data_AF-A0A152A6T2-F1
#
_entry.id   AF-A0A152A6T2-F1
#
_cell.length_a   1.000
_cell.length_b   1.000
_cell.length_c   1.000
_cell.angle_alpha   90.00
_cell.angle_beta   90.00
_cell.angle_gamma   90.00
#
_symmetry.space_group_name_H-M   'P 1'
#
loop_
_entity.id
_entity.type
_entity.pdbx_description
1 polymer ?
#
loop_
_entity_poly.entity_id
_entity_poly.type
_entity_poly.pdbx_seq_one_letter_code
_entity_poly.pdbx_strand_id
1 'polypeptide(L)' 'MRNISNQQIIRVYRSIVRKANTELKFTNFEFFRTKLNTAFKQPCDDSVEKERKYQDALYLLNNNLGGTI' A
#
# COMPACT_ATOMS: atom_id res chain seq x y z
N MET A 1 8.03 -14.76 -13.45
CA MET A 1 7.23 -13.73 -12.73
C MET A 1 6.81 -14.29 -11.39
N ARG A 2 6.89 -13.52 -10.31
CA ARG A 2 6.42 -14.01 -8.99
C ARG A 2 4.90 -13.96 -8.99
N ASN A 3 4.27 -15.07 -8.67
CA ASN A 3 2.81 -15.12 -8.55
C ASN A 3 2.41 -14.44 -7.23
N ILE A 4 2.10 -13.13 -7.27
CA ILE A 4 1.69 -12.36 -6.09
C ILE A 4 0.28 -12.79 -5.67
N SER A 5 0.18 -13.39 -4.48
CA SER A 5 -1.10 -13.83 -3.94
C SER A 5 -1.88 -12.65 -3.37
N ASN A 6 -3.21 -12.74 -3.40
CA ASN A 6 -4.08 -11.72 -2.80
C ASN A 6 -3.81 -11.56 -1.30
N GLN A 7 -3.36 -12.63 -0.62
CA GLN A 7 -2.97 -12.57 0.79
C GLN A 7 -1.73 -11.69 1.02
N GLN A 8 -0.75 -11.71 0.12
CA GLN A 8 0.42 -10.84 0.22
C GLN A 8 0.03 -9.37 0.08
N ILE A 9 -0.85 -9.06 -0.87
CA ILE A 9 -1.39 -7.70 -1.08
C ILE A 9 -2.11 -7.21 0.18
N ILE A 10 -3.00 -8.04 0.74
CA ILE A 10 -3.75 -7.72 1.96
C ILE A 10 -2.81 -7.47 3.15
N ARG A 11 -1.74 -8.26 3.28
CA ARG A 11 -0.74 -8.08 4.34
C ARG A 11 -0.01 -6.74 4.22
N VAL A 12 0.48 -6.40 3.03
CA VAL A 12 1.18 -5.12 2.80
C VAL A 12 0.24 -3.93 3.06
N TYR A 13 -1.00 -3.99 2.55
CA TYR A 13 -2.01 -2.98 2.84
C TYR A 13 -2.20 -2.75 4.35
N ARG A 14 -2.40 -3.83 5.12
CA ARG A 14 -2.59 -3.74 6.58
C ARG A 14 -1.37 -3.15 7.28
N SER A 15 -0.16 -3.50 6.84
CA SER A 15 1.08 -2.95 7.38
C SER A 15 1.21 -1.44 7.11
N ILE A 16 0.88 -0.99 5.90
CA ILE A 16 0.90 0.44 5.55
C ILE A 16 -0.12 1.20 6.41
N VAL A 17 -1.35 0.70 6.54
CA VAL A 17 -2.38 1.35 7.37
C VAL A 17 -1.93 1.44 8.84
N ARG A 18 -1.37 0.36 9.40
CA ARG A 18 -0.87 0.36 10.78
C ARG A 18 0.25 1.37 10.96
N LYS A 19 1.22 1.41 10.04
CA LYS A 19 2.34 2.36 10.06
C LYS A 19 1.84 3.81 9.96
N ALA A 20 0.91 4.06 9.03
CA ALA A 20 0.31 5.37 8.86
C ALA A 20 -0.46 5.85 10.09
N ASN A 21 -1.19 4.97 10.77
CA ASN A 21 -1.91 5.31 11.99
C ASN A 21 -0.97 5.70 13.15
N THR A 22 0.25 5.16 13.17
CA THR A 22 1.23 5.44 14.23
C THR A 22 2.18 6.59 13.89
N GLU A 23 2.52 6.76 12.62
CA GLU A 23 3.62 7.65 12.19
C GLU A 23 3.16 8.93 11.50
N LEU A 24 1.98 8.98 10.87
CA LEU A 24 1.52 10.22 10.23
C LEU A 24 1.20 11.26 11.31
N LYS A 25 2.03 12.30 11.38
CA LYS A 25 1.82 13.41 12.33
C LYS A 25 1.16 14.61 11.68
N PHE A 26 1.49 14.87 10.41
CA PHE A 26 1.07 16.08 9.70
C PHE A 26 0.00 15.84 8.62
N THR A 27 -0.23 14.57 8.26
CA THR A 27 -1.21 14.19 7.24
C THR A 27 -2.45 13.58 7.88
N ASN A 28 -3.64 13.95 7.41
CA ASN A 28 -4.89 13.34 7.86
C ASN A 28 -4.92 11.84 7.52
N PHE A 29 -4.92 11.00 8.56
CA PHE A 29 -4.89 9.55 8.43
C PHE A 29 -6.08 8.98 7.64
N GLU A 30 -7.30 9.47 7.86
CA GLU A 30 -8.49 8.96 7.16
C GLU A 30 -8.45 9.31 5.66
N PHE A 31 -7.93 10.49 5.32
CA PHE A 31 -7.69 10.85 3.93
C PHE A 31 -6.64 9.96 3.28
N PHE A 32 -5.52 9.70 3.96
CA PHE A 32 -4.48 8.78 3.49
C PHE A 32 -5.04 7.36 3.28
N ARG A 33 -5.79 6.84 4.26
CA ARG A 33 -6.43 5.53 4.21
C ARG A 33 -7.42 5.43 3.05
N THR A 34 -8.18 6.48 2.78
CA THR A 34 -9.12 6.53 1.65
C THR A 34 -8.39 6.45 0.32
N LYS A 35 -7.31 7.23 0.13
CA LYS A 35 -6.47 7.13 -1.08
C LYS A 35 -5.85 5.75 -1.25
N LEU A 36 -5.32 5.17 -0.17
CA LEU A 36 -4.75 3.83 -0.18
C LEU A 36 -5.80 2.78 -0.56
N ASN A 37 -7.02 2.87 -0.01
CA ASN A 37 -8.12 2.00 -0.39
C ASN A 37 -8.42 2.07 -1.88
N THR A 38 -8.51 3.27 -2.45
CA THR A 38 -8.77 3.44 -3.89
C THR A 38 -7.69 2.78 -4.75
N ALA A 39 -6.42 2.92 -4.37
CA ALA A 39 -5.30 2.31 -5.09
C ALA A 39 -5.32 0.77 -5.03
N PHE A 40 -5.79 0.18 -3.94
CA PHE A 40 -5.83 -1.28 -3.73
C PHE A 40 -7.16 -1.96 -4.12
N LYS A 41 -8.24 -1.19 -4.25
CA LYS A 41 -9.59 -1.71 -4.55
C LYS A 41 -9.79 -1.99 -6.03
N GLN A 42 -8.99 -1.38 -6.91
CA GLN A 42 -9.08 -1.63 -8.34
C GLN A 42 -8.57 -3.04 -8.66
N PRO A 43 -9.43 -3.95 -9.16
CA PRO A 43 -8.96 -5.23 -9.64
C PRO A 43 -7.93 -5.01 -10.76
N CYS A 44 -6.87 -5.81 -10.74
CA CYS A 44 -5.77 -5.74 -11.68
C CYS A 44 -5.54 -7.16 -12.18
N ASP A 45 -6.09 -7.43 -13.36
CA ASP A 45 -6.08 -8.76 -13.97
C ASP A 45 -4.72 -9.07 -14.62
N ASP A 46 -3.95 -8.02 -14.95
CA ASP A 46 -2.57 -8.16 -15.43
C ASP A 46 -1.62 -8.49 -14.28
N SER A 47 -1.05 -9.70 -14.33
CA SER A 47 -0.04 -10.17 -13.38
C SER A 47 1.21 -9.28 -13.30
N VAL A 48 1.62 -8.62 -14.39
CA VAL A 48 2.76 -7.69 -14.43
C VAL A 48 2.43 -6.45 -13.61
N GLU A 49 1.28 -5.85 -13.90
CA GLU A 49 0.82 -4.63 -13.23
C GLU A 49 0.55 -4.91 -11.74
N LYS A 50 0.00 -6.08 -11.41
CA LYS A 50 -0.16 -6.55 -10.03
C LYS A 50 1.18 -6.66 -9.29
N GLU A 51 2.21 -7.19 -9.94
CA GLU A 51 3.55 -7.28 -9.38
C GLU A 51 4.15 -5.88 -9.17
N ARG A 52 4.02 -4.96 -10.13
CA ARG A 52 4.50 -3.56 -9.99
C ARG A 52 3.82 -2.83 -8.85
N LYS A 53 2.48 -2.86 -8.78
CA LYS A 53 1.70 -2.26 -7.68
C LYS A 53 2.10 -2.82 -6.32
N TYR A 54 2.39 -4.12 -6.24
CA TYR A 54 2.90 -4.74 -5.02
C TYR A 54 4.29 -4.23 -4.64
N GLN A 55 5.20 -4.06 -5.60
CA GLN A 55 6.53 -3.48 -5.34
C GLN A 55 6.43 -2.01 -4.89
N ASP A 56 5.58 -1.21 -5.52
CA ASP A 56 5.37 0.20 -5.13
C ASP A 56 4.83 0.30 -3.69
N ALA A 57 3.93 -0.60 -3.32
CA ALA A 57 3.41 -0.68 -1.95
C ALA A 57 4.49 -1.07 -0.93
N LEU A 58 5.36 -2.02 -1.28
CA LEU A 58 6.51 -2.38 -0.45
C LEU A 58 7.48 -1.20 -0.31
N TYR A 59 7.75 -0.48 -1.40
CA TYR A 59 8.57 0.72 -1.38
C TYR A 59 7.97 1.77 -0.44
N LEU A 60 6.66 2.03 -0.54
CA LEU A 60 5.93 2.95 0.35
C LEU A 60 6.08 2.56 1.83
N LEU A 61 5.92 1.27 2.15
CA LEU A 61 6.07 0.76 3.51
C LEU A 61 7.50 0.95 4.06
N ASN A 62 8.50 0.65 3.23
CA ASN A 62 9.91 0.66 3.61
C ASN A 62 10.52 2.07 3.66
N ASN A 63 9.99 3.03 2.90
CA ASN A 63 10.50 4.41 2.81
C ASN A 63 9.62 5.42 3.55
N ASN A 64 9.14 5.04 4.74
CA ASN A 64 8.30 5.88 5.60
C ASN A 64 7.16 6.58 4.87
N LEU A 65 6.34 5.78 4.19
CA LEU A 65 5.17 6.25 3.46
C LEU A 65 5.48 7.16 2.26
N GLY A 66 6.72 7.16 1.77
CA GLY A 66 7.15 8.05 0.70
C GLY A 66 7.55 9.45 1.20
N GLY A 67 8.02 9.54 2.44
CA GLY A 67 8.43 10.80 3.08
C GLY A 67 7.28 11.65 3.63
N THR A 68 6.09 11.06 3.80
CA THR A 68 4.88 11.77 4.27
C THR A 68 4.75 11.88 5.80
N ILE A 69 5.83 11.60 6.53
CA ILE A 69 5.87 11.54 8.01
C ILE A 69 5.76 12.91 8.65
#